data_AF-A0A3M2AVK5-F1
#
_entry.id   AF-A0A3M2AVK5-F1
#
_cell.length_a   1.000
_cell.length_b   1.000
_cell.length_c   1.000
_cell.angle_alpha   90.00
_cell.angle_beta   90.00
_cell.angle_gamma   90.00
#
_symmetry.space_group_name_H-M   'P 1'
#
loop_
_entity.id
_entity.type
_entity.pdbx_description
1 polymer ?
#
loop_
_entity_poly.entity_id
_entity_poly.type
_entity_poly.pdbx_seq_one_letter_code
_entity_poly.pdbx_strand_id
1 'polypeptide(L)'
;MSLPLQLLRLAVAVSFLGHGLLALANDPGHLALVTGLGCAEPLARRVLVVIGAFDVGLAVLVLLRPWRPVLLLAALGALLAAAAWPLSGLTGPGGFLARFPDWVAPLVLWLLLGRRSPRWR
;
A
#
# COMPACT_ATOMS: atom_id res chain seq x y z
N MET A 1 -5.46 -2.35 22.34
CA MET A 1 -5.25 -3.25 21.18
C MET A 1 -4.30 -4.35 21.64
N SER A 2 -4.51 -5.62 21.30
CA SER A 2 -3.57 -6.68 21.71
C SER A 2 -2.23 -6.58 20.95
N LEU A 3 -1.15 -7.09 21.55
CA LEU A 3 0.20 -7.07 20.95
C LEU A 3 0.23 -7.58 19.49
N PRO A 4 -0.44 -8.69 19.11
CA PRO A 4 -0.46 -9.15 17.72
C PRO A 4 -1.07 -8.13 16.74
N LEU A 5 -2.12 -7.40 17.16
CA LEU A 5 -2.69 -6.35 16.31
C LEU A 5 -1.76 -5.14 16.20
N GLN A 6 -1.00 -4.82 17.25
CA GLN A 6 -0.02 -3.72 17.21
C GLN A 6 1.12 -4.05 16.25
N LEU A 7 1.60 -5.30 16.25
CA LEU A 7 2.60 -5.76 15.29
C LEU A 7 2.07 -5.73 13.86
N LEU A 8 0.84 -6.20 13.62
CA LEU A 8 0.22 -6.12 12.29
C LEU A 8 0.05 -4.67 11.82
N ARG A 9 -0.38 -3.77 12.72
CA ARG A 9 -0.48 -2.34 12.44
C ARG A 9 0.87 -1.73 12.08
N LEU A 10 1.92 -2.08 12.81
CA LEU A 10 3.27 -1.63 12.53
C LEU A 10 3.75 -2.17 11.17
N ALA A 11 3.52 -3.45 10.88
CA ALA A 11 3.89 -4.05 9.60
C ALA A 11 3.22 -3.34 8.41
N VAL A 12 1.91 -3.06 8.50
CA VAL A 12 1.19 -2.28 7.48
C VAL A 12 1.81 -0.89 7.34
N ALA A 13 2.01 -0.17 8.44
CA ALA A 13 2.56 1.17 8.39
C ALA A 13 3.97 1.23 7.78
N VAL A 14 4.85 0.31 8.18
CA VAL A 14 6.24 0.27 7.69
C VAL A 14 6.29 -0.10 6.22
N SER A 15 5.42 -1.00 5.75
CA SER A 15 5.29 -1.34 4.33
C SER A 15 4.91 -0.10 3.50
N PHE A 16 3.84 0.60 3.88
CA PHE A 16 3.42 1.83 3.17
C PHE A 16 4.45 2.95 3.28
N LEU A 17 5.11 3.10 4.43
CA LEU A 17 6.16 4.11 4.58
C LEU A 17 7.35 3.81 3.66
N GLY A 18 7.77 2.55 3.57
CA GLY A 18 8.87 2.12 2.70
C GLY A 18 8.56 2.39 1.23
N HIS A 19 7.43 1.89 0.74
CA HIS A 19 6.99 2.09 -0.65
C HIS A 19 6.79 3.59 -0.95
N GLY A 20 6.19 4.33 -0.02
CA GLY A 20 5.96 5.76 -0.16
C GLY A 20 7.26 6.57 -0.27
N LEU A 21 8.26 6.26 0.56
CA LEU A 21 9.57 6.91 0.50
C LEU A 21 10.32 6.57 -0.81
N LEU A 22 10.24 5.33 -1.28
CA LEU A 22 10.83 4.93 -2.57
C LEU A 22 10.17 5.65 -3.75
N ALA A 23 8.84 5.78 -3.74
CA ALA A 23 8.11 6.52 -4.76
C ALA A 23 8.44 8.02 -4.73
N LEU A 24 8.52 8.65 -3.54
CA LEU A 24 8.98 10.04 -3.40
C LEU A 24 10.40 10.24 -3.93
N ALA A 25 11.28 9.26 -3.70
CA ALA A 25 12.65 9.27 -4.20
C ALA A 25 12.75 9.01 -5.72
N ASN A 26 11.62 8.76 -6.41
CA ASN A 26 11.59 8.38 -7.82
C ASN A 26 12.48 7.16 -8.09
N ASP A 27 12.38 6.14 -7.22
CA ASP A 27 13.12 4.89 -7.35
C ASP A 27 13.01 4.32 -8.78
N PRO A 28 14.13 3.88 -9.40
CA PRO A 28 14.14 3.43 -10.79
C PRO A 28 13.14 2.31 -11.08
N GLY A 29 12.89 1.40 -10.13
CA GLY A 29 11.91 0.33 -10.30
C GLY A 29 10.48 0.85 -10.40
N HIS A 30 10.13 1.82 -9.55
CA HIS A 30 8.82 2.47 -9.60
C HIS A 30 8.66 3.38 -10.82
N LEU A 31 9.75 4.02 -11.26
CA LEU A 31 9.73 4.83 -12.48
C LEU A 31 9.55 3.95 -13.72
N ALA A 32 10.26 2.82 -13.79
CA ALA A 32 10.09 1.82 -14.84
C ALA A 32 8.66 1.25 -14.84
N LEU A 33 8.06 1.05 -13.67
CA LEU A 33 6.69 0.56 -13.53
C LEU A 33 5.70 1.52 -14.20
N VAL A 34 5.74 2.79 -13.84
CA VAL A 34 4.79 3.80 -14.33
C VAL A 34 5.02 4.11 -15.81
N THR A 35 6.27 4.15 -16.26
CA THR A 35 6.59 4.32 -17.69
C THR A 35 6.22 3.09 -18.52
N GLY A 36 6.35 1.88 -17.97
CA GLY A 36 5.89 0.62 -18.59
C GLY A 36 4.38 0.55 -18.79
N LEU A 37 3.60 1.35 -18.04
CA LEU A 37 2.16 1.53 -18.26
C LEU A 37 1.82 2.57 -19.34
N GLY A 38 2.82 3.09 -20.05
CA GLY A 38 2.65 4.06 -21.15
C GLY A 38 2.72 5.53 -20.74
N CYS A 39 3.09 5.85 -19.49
CA CYS A 39 3.28 7.24 -19.07
C CYS A 39 4.64 7.78 -19.55
N ALA A 40 4.64 9.00 -20.09
CA ALA A 40 5.90 9.71 -20.37
C ALA A 40 6.67 9.99 -19.06
N GLU A 41 7.99 9.90 -19.09
CA GLU A 41 8.84 9.99 -17.88
C GLU A 41 8.61 11.27 -17.03
N PRO A 42 8.49 12.49 -17.60
CA PRO A 42 8.23 13.68 -16.79
C PRO A 42 6.91 13.62 -16.03
N LEU A 43 5.89 12.99 -16.62
CA LEU A 43 4.60 12.75 -15.97
C LEU A 43 4.72 11.64 -14.92
N ALA A 44 5.41 10.54 -15.24
CA ALA A 44 5.62 9.41 -14.34
C ALA A 44 6.28 9.85 -13.02
N ARG A 45 7.31 10.71 -13.08
CA ARG A 45 7.97 11.27 -11.90
C ARG A 45 7.01 12.06 -11.01
N ARG A 46 6.14 12.89 -11.61
CA ARG A 46 5.12 13.65 -10.86
C ARG A 46 4.09 12.73 -10.22
N VAL A 47 3.63 11.72 -10.95
CA VAL A 47 2.68 10.71 -10.46
C VAL A 47 3.29 9.95 -9.26
N LEU A 48 4.55 9.55 -9.34
CA LEU A 48 5.24 8.87 -8.23
C LEU A 48 5.34 9.73 -6.98
N VAL A 49 5.59 11.03 -7.10
CA VAL A 49 5.60 11.93 -5.94
C VAL A 49 4.22 11.98 -5.27
N VAL A 50 3.14 12.02 -6.06
CA VAL A 50 1.77 12.01 -5.53
C VAL A 50 1.45 10.69 -4.85
N ILE A 51 1.77 9.55 -5.48
CA ILE A 51 1.58 8.21 -4.90
C ILE A 51 2.40 8.07 -3.62
N GLY A 52 3.66 8.50 -3.64
CA GLY A 52 4.54 8.41 -2.48
C GLY A 52 4.06 9.24 -1.29
N ALA A 53 3.60 10.47 -1.54
CA ALA A 53 3.00 11.31 -0.50
C ALA A 53 1.72 10.68 0.07
N PHE A 54 0.90 10.07 -0.78
CA PHE A 54 -0.31 9.37 -0.37
C PHE A 54 0.01 8.15 0.49
N ASP A 55 1.00 7.34 0.13
CA ASP A 55 1.42 6.15 0.89
C ASP A 55 2.00 6.53 2.26
N VAL A 56 2.83 7.58 2.32
CA VAL A 56 3.32 8.13 3.59
C VAL A 56 2.15 8.62 4.45
N GLY A 57 1.16 9.29 3.85
CA GLY A 57 -0.06 9.71 4.53
C GLY A 57 -0.83 8.52 5.11
N LEU A 58 -1.02 7.45 4.33
CA LEU A 58 -1.65 6.21 4.80
C LEU A 58 -0.86 5.57 5.95
N ALA A 59 0.47 5.50 5.85
CA ALA A 59 1.32 4.96 6.91
C ALA A 59 1.12 5.71 8.23
N VAL A 60 1.16 7.06 8.19
CA VAL A 60 0.92 7.91 9.35
C VAL A 60 -0.50 7.72 9.89
N LEU A 61 -1.51 7.72 9.03
CA LEU A 61 -2.91 7.51 9.45
C LEU A 61 -3.10 6.14 10.10
N VAL A 62 -2.51 5.08 9.56
CA VAL A 62 -2.54 3.75 10.17
C VAL A 62 -1.84 3.75 11.53
N LEU A 63 -0.67 4.40 11.67
CA LEU A 63 0.08 4.52 12.92
C LEU A 63 -0.58 5.38 13.99
N LEU A 64 -1.39 6.36 13.62
CA LEU A 64 -2.11 7.20 14.57
C LEU A 64 -3.48 6.61 14.88
N ARG A 65 -4.26 6.24 13.85
CA ARG A 65 -5.62 5.75 13.98
C ARG A 65 -6.04 4.83 12.82
N PRO A 66 -5.95 3.49 12.96
CA PRO A 66 -6.23 2.53 11.89
C PRO A 66 -7.75 2.31 11.74
N TRP A 67 -8.50 3.35 11.45
CA TRP A 67 -9.93 3.24 11.13
C TRP A 67 -10.18 2.51 9.81
N ARG A 68 -11.36 1.89 9.73
CA ARG A 68 -11.74 0.96 8.66
C ARG A 68 -11.64 1.54 7.24
N PRO A 69 -12.09 2.78 6.96
CA PRO A 69 -12.00 3.31 5.60
C PRO A 69 -10.55 3.42 5.09
N VAL A 70 -9.62 3.88 5.94
CA VAL A 70 -8.20 3.99 5.56
C VAL A 70 -7.57 2.63 5.31
N LEU A 71 -7.91 1.62 6.10
CA LEU A 71 -7.38 0.28 5.86
C LEU A 71 -7.92 -0.36 4.59
N LEU A 72 -9.18 -0.11 4.25
CA LEU A 72 -9.77 -0.57 3.00
C LEU A 72 -9.12 0.15 1.80
N LEU A 73 -8.92 1.46 1.93
CA LEU A 73 -8.23 2.28 0.94
C LEU A 73 -6.78 1.81 0.74
N ALA A 74 -6.06 1.53 1.83
CA ALA A 74 -4.72 0.97 1.79
C ALA A 74 -4.70 -0.39 1.07
N ALA A 75 -5.59 -1.32 1.46
CA ALA A 75 -5.69 -2.62 0.82
C ALA A 75 -5.98 -2.51 -0.69
N LEU A 76 -6.93 -1.66 -1.09
CA LEU A 76 -7.25 -1.45 -2.49
C LEU A 76 -6.11 -0.80 -3.27
N GLY A 77 -5.47 0.23 -2.70
CA GLY A 77 -4.33 0.91 -3.31
C GLY A 77 -3.15 -0.03 -3.53
N ALA A 78 -2.77 -0.81 -2.50
CA ALA A 78 -1.72 -1.80 -2.62
C ALA A 78 -2.07 -2.95 -3.58
N LEU A 79 -3.35 -3.34 -3.68
CA LEU A 79 -3.80 -4.34 -4.64
C LEU A 79 -3.62 -3.84 -6.09
N LEU A 80 -4.03 -2.59 -6.35
CA LEU A 80 -3.85 -1.96 -7.65
C LEU A 80 -2.37 -1.78 -8.00
N ALA A 81 -1.55 -1.34 -7.03
CA ALA A 81 -0.11 -1.22 -7.20
C ALA A 81 0.56 -2.57 -7.48
N ALA A 82 0.18 -3.63 -6.75
CA ALA A 82 0.66 -4.99 -7.01
C ALA A 82 0.27 -5.48 -8.40
N ALA A 83 -0.97 -5.21 -8.84
CA ALA A 83 -1.46 -5.58 -10.18
C ALA A 83 -0.77 -4.80 -11.30
N ALA A 84 -0.32 -3.58 -11.05
CA ALA A 84 0.42 -2.79 -12.02
C ALA A 84 1.74 -3.45 -12.44
N TRP A 85 2.40 -4.21 -11.55
CA TRP A 85 3.68 -4.85 -11.85
C TRP A 85 3.64 -5.83 -13.03
N PRO A 86 2.74 -6.82 -13.09
CA PRO A 86 2.60 -7.65 -14.27
C PRO A 86 2.05 -6.88 -15.48
N LEU A 87 1.16 -5.91 -15.27
CA LEU A 87 0.55 -5.13 -16.36
C LEU A 87 1.55 -4.21 -17.07
N SER A 88 2.58 -3.74 -16.37
CA SER A 88 3.67 -2.93 -16.95
C SER A 88 4.63 -3.72 -17.85
N GLY A 89 4.53 -5.05 -17.88
CA GLY A 89 5.45 -5.92 -18.59
C GLY A 89 6.81 -6.13 -17.92
N LEU A 90 7.08 -5.48 -16.78
CA LEU A 90 8.34 -5.65 -16.02
C LEU A 90 8.47 -7.02 -15.35
N THR A 91 7.34 -7.63 -15.01
CA THR A 91 7.30 -8.90 -14.30
C THR A 91 6.20 -9.79 -14.87
N GLY A 92 6.33 -11.11 -14.72
CA GLY A 92 5.21 -12.04 -14.92
C GLY A 92 4.26 -12.07 -13.71
N PRO A 93 3.33 -13.04 -13.65
CA PRO A 93 2.40 -13.22 -12.51
C PRO A 93 3.09 -13.33 -11.15
N GLY A 94 4.34 -13.81 -11.10
CA GLY A 94 5.14 -13.86 -9.88
C GLY A 94 5.40 -12.50 -9.23
N GLY A 95 5.45 -11.41 -10.02
CA GLY A 95 5.63 -10.05 -9.49
C GLY A 95 4.44 -9.55 -8.67
N PHE A 96 3.22 -10.01 -9.02
CA PHE A 96 2.02 -9.77 -8.22
C PHE A 96 2.04 -10.61 -6.93
N LEU A 97 2.36 -11.91 -7.05
CA LEU A 97 2.38 -12.83 -5.92
C LEU A 97 3.43 -12.43 -4.86
N ALA A 98 4.59 -11.92 -5.28
CA ALA A 98 5.60 -11.39 -4.36
C ALA A 98 5.10 -10.21 -3.52
N ARG A 99 4.08 -9.48 -3.99
CA ARG A 99 3.48 -8.31 -3.33
C ARG A 99 2.13 -8.62 -2.67
N PHE A 100 1.75 -9.89 -2.62
CA PHE A 100 0.54 -10.35 -1.95
C PHE A 100 0.44 -9.87 -0.48
N PRO A 101 1.52 -9.85 0.32
CA PRO A 101 1.46 -9.35 1.69
C PRO A 101 1.05 -7.87 1.80
N ASP A 102 1.40 -7.04 0.81
CA ASP A 102 1.24 -5.58 0.87
C ASP A 102 -0.24 -5.16 0.98
N TRP A 103 -1.14 -5.87 0.27
CA TRP A 103 -2.57 -5.59 0.30
C TRP A 103 -3.36 -6.49 1.24
N VAL A 104 -2.85 -7.68 1.57
CA VAL A 104 -3.51 -8.58 2.54
C VAL A 104 -3.30 -8.12 3.97
N ALA A 105 -2.14 -7.62 4.35
CA ALA A 105 -1.90 -7.13 5.71
C ALA A 105 -2.90 -6.05 6.17
N PRO A 106 -3.15 -4.96 5.42
CA PRO A 106 -4.17 -3.98 5.78
C PRO A 106 -5.59 -4.56 5.76
N LEU A 107 -5.89 -5.52 4.86
CA LEU A 107 -7.18 -6.20 4.80
C LEU A 107 -7.44 -7.07 6.05
N VAL A 108 -6.43 -7.81 6.50
CA VAL A 108 -6.50 -8.58 7.76
C VAL A 108 -6.71 -7.66 8.94
N LEU A 109 -5.98 -6.54 9.01
CA LEU A 109 -6.15 -5.54 10.06
C LEU A 109 -7.57 -4.95 10.05
N TRP A 110 -8.12 -4.68 8.86
CA TRP A 110 -9.49 -4.21 8.67
C TRP A 110 -10.52 -5.21 9.20
N LEU A 111 -10.37 -6.50 8.87
CA LEU A 111 -11.24 -7.58 9.34
C LEU A 111 -11.21 -7.71 10.87
N LEU A 112 -10.01 -7.70 11.46
CA LEU A 112 -9.84 -7.87 12.91
C LEU A 112 -10.38 -6.69 13.72
N LEU A 113 -10.28 -5.46 13.19
CA LEU A 113 -10.89 -4.29 13.82
C LEU A 113 -12.41 -4.29 13.64
N GLY A 114 -12.91 -4.82 12.53
CA GLY A 114 -14.33 -4.93 12.27
C GLY A 114 -15.08 -5.90 13.17
N ARG A 115 -14.41 -6.94 13.66
CA ARG A 115 -14.97 -7.89 14.65
C ARG A 115 -15.13 -7.30 16.06
N ARG A 116 -14.68 -6.06 16.29
CA ARG A 116 -14.67 -5.43 17.63
C ARG A 116 -15.71 -4.32 17.84
N SER A 117 -16.66 -4.07 16.94
CA SER A 117 -17.68 -3.01 17.11
C SER A 117 -19.08 -3.43 16.62
N PRO A 118 -20.18 -3.22 17.39
CA PRO A 118 -20.42 -3.38 18.84
C PRO A 118 -21.28 -4.64 19.14
N ARG A 119 -21.07 -5.24 20.33
CA ARG A 119 -22.12 -6.08 20.95
C ARG A 119 -23.20 -5.13 21.45
N TRP A 120 -24.29 -4.99 20.69
CA TRP A 120 -25.52 -4.40 21.21
C TRP A 120 -26.04 -5.34 22.32
N ARG A 121 -25.96 -4.88 23.57
CA ARG A 121 -26.77 -5.31 24.71
C ARG A 121 -27.59 -4.11 25.13
#